data_AF-A0A1C7P755-F1
#
_entry.id   AF-A0A1C7P755-F1
#
_cell.length_a   1.000
_cell.length_b   1.000
_cell.length_c   1.000
_cell.angle_alpha   90.00
_cell.angle_beta   90.00
_cell.angle_gamma   90.00
#
_symmetry.space_group_name_H-M   'P 1'
#
loop_
_entity.id
_entity.type
_entity.pdbx_description
1 polymer ?
#
loop_
_entity_poly.entity_id
_entity_poly.type
_entity_poly.pdbx_seq_one_letter_code
_entity_poly.pdbx_strand_id
1 'polypeptide(L)'
;MLGQKDGEPYDAERGQAIVRIVVVPLFFLYIIPALILTHRTGVLVTAFGFYSAFYFPFVWLLLYDTVKRPGNYLWRRGAAMTGDYIAMTFAMSVGGATTLPVYATLLWVTVGNGLRFGTTYLAAATGAAVAAIGVATLLNEYWQANPYMVLTLAVTAILVPGYIFVLIQRLQKATTLAHEANLAKSRFLAQASHDLRQPIHAISLFTACLRDAGLGREERQMVENIDRSLQSLSHLFRSLLDISTLDSGKVIPKMEAVSIGALIEDVVRQNSQAAQWAKVTLRAVPSRCHVHVDNVLLTTMIQNIVTNALKYAPGQPVLIGCRRRGGKLAIEIYDRGGGIAAEYLPLVFDEFYQVRERGDKDVDGVGLGLPIVRRLGHLMGLSISIRSVKDQGTAVIIDGLQIVPLPAAKAKSGIPRLPPVLEGLRIVLVEDDEDVLLATAMLLEKWGCRVQAETAAPTERVECDILITDFDLGQGQTGTDCIAAVRELAGRDVSAIVMTGHDEARVRADLGDAAIPILSKPVRPAELRSVLTAQVLRQRNTVAG
;
A
#
# COMPACT_ATOMS: atom_id res chain seq x y z
N MET A 1 0.14 14.27 25.99
CA MET A 1 0.73 13.80 24.72
C MET A 1 1.73 14.83 24.24
N LEU A 2 2.97 14.78 24.73
CA LEU A 2 4.06 15.65 24.27
C LEU A 2 5.27 14.75 24.01
N GLY A 3 5.71 14.65 22.74
CA GLY A 3 6.98 14.05 22.36
C GLY A 3 6.97 12.77 21.51
N GLN A 4 5.90 12.44 20.78
CA GLN A 4 5.92 11.30 19.85
C GLN A 4 6.28 11.76 18.43
N LYS A 5 7.29 11.13 17.81
CA LYS A 5 7.54 11.22 16.36
C LYS A 5 6.58 10.27 15.67
N ASP A 6 5.95 10.71 14.58
CA ASP A 6 5.05 9.89 13.77
C ASP A 6 5.78 8.62 13.31
N GLY A 7 5.20 7.44 13.65
CA GLY A 7 5.70 6.13 13.22
C GLY A 7 6.34 5.24 14.29
N GLU A 8 6.63 5.73 15.51
CA GLU A 8 7.09 4.84 16.60
C GLU A 8 5.93 4.17 17.35
N PRO A 9 6.01 2.86 17.63
CA PRO A 9 5.00 2.15 18.41
C PRO A 9 4.86 2.78 19.80
N TYR A 10 3.62 3.05 20.22
CA TYR A 10 3.31 3.68 21.49
C TYR A 10 3.91 2.88 22.67
N ASP A 11 4.94 3.45 23.32
CA ASP A 11 5.54 2.88 24.51
C ASP A 11 4.65 3.16 25.74
N ALA A 12 3.74 2.22 25.96
CA ALA A 12 2.78 2.25 27.05
C ALA A 12 3.45 2.30 28.44
N GLU A 13 4.64 1.72 28.60
CA GLU A 13 5.36 1.66 29.88
C GLU A 13 6.01 3.01 30.20
N ARG A 14 6.63 3.65 29.19
CA ARG A 14 7.17 5.01 29.33
C ARG A 14 6.06 6.02 29.59
N GLY A 15 4.92 5.90 28.90
CA GLY A 15 3.74 6.73 29.15
C GLY A 15 3.22 6.58 30.59
N GLN A 16 3.22 5.37 31.14
CA GLN A 16 2.83 5.13 32.54
C GLN A 16 3.84 5.72 33.54
N ALA A 17 5.15 5.55 33.31
CA ALA A 17 6.19 6.09 34.16
C ALA A 17 6.14 7.62 34.24
N ILE A 18 5.93 8.30 33.11
CA ILE A 18 5.78 9.76 33.05
C ILE A 18 4.54 10.21 33.85
N VAL A 19 3.42 9.50 33.73
CA VAL A 19 2.20 9.84 34.48
C VAL A 19 2.42 9.74 36.00
N ARG A 20 3.17 8.74 36.49
CA ARG A 20 3.50 8.63 37.93
C ARG A 20 4.29 9.83 38.44
N ILE A 21 5.24 10.34 37.66
CA ILE A 21 6.05 11.51 38.02
C ILE A 21 5.19 12.77 38.16
N VAL A 22 4.08 12.87 37.43
CA VAL A 22 3.15 14.00 37.52
C VAL A 22 2.17 13.83 38.68
N VAL A 23 1.65 12.61 38.89
CA VAL A 23 0.60 12.34 39.89
C VAL A 23 1.15 12.34 41.32
N VAL A 24 2.36 11.83 41.54
CA VAL A 24 2.94 11.74 42.90
C VAL A 24 3.14 13.13 43.54
N PRO A 25 3.68 14.15 42.84
CA PRO A 25 3.72 15.53 43.36
C PRO A 25 2.34 16.14 43.64
N LEU A 26 1.33 15.84 42.82
CA LEU A 26 -0.05 16.31 43.05
C LEU A 26 -0.63 15.73 44.35
N PHE A 27 -0.30 14.48 44.67
CA PHE A 27 -0.65 13.88 45.95
C PHE A 27 0.03 14.61 47.13
N PHE A 28 1.32 14.94 47.01
CA PHE A 28 2.03 15.72 48.02
C PHE A 28 1.47 17.14 48.19
N LEU A 29 1.12 17.81 47.09
CA LEU A 29 0.47 19.13 47.09
C LEU A 29 -0.86 19.14 47.86
N TYR A 30 -1.55 18.01 47.93
CA TYR A 30 -2.79 17.85 48.67
C TYR A 30 -2.55 17.44 50.14
N ILE A 31 -1.62 16.51 50.40
CA ILE A 31 -1.32 16.01 51.75
C ILE A 31 -0.66 17.08 52.63
N ILE A 32 0.28 17.88 52.08
CA ILE A 32 1.06 18.86 52.85
C ILE A 32 0.16 19.93 53.51
N PRO A 33 -0.76 20.60 52.81
CA PRO A 33 -1.70 21.53 53.43
C PRO A 33 -2.60 20.86 54.48
N ALA A 34 -3.08 19.63 54.20
CA ALA A 34 -3.90 18.88 55.14
C ALA A 34 -3.14 18.56 56.45
N LEU A 35 -1.84 18.29 56.35
CA LEU A 35 -0.95 18.02 57.49
C LEU A 35 -0.72 19.29 58.34
N ILE A 36 -0.61 20.45 57.70
CA ILE A 36 -0.46 21.76 58.36
C ILE A 36 -1.76 22.17 59.06
N LEU A 37 -2.92 21.93 58.44
CA LEU A 37 -4.22 22.43 58.91
C LEU A 37 -4.85 21.57 60.03
N THR A 38 -4.59 20.27 60.08
CA THR A 38 -5.35 19.36 60.98
C THR A 38 -4.67 19.05 62.31
N HIS A 39 -3.40 19.44 62.53
CA HIS A 39 -2.59 19.11 63.72
C HIS A 39 -2.57 17.62 64.13
N ARG A 40 -3.12 16.69 63.33
CA ARG A 40 -3.03 15.24 63.48
C ARG A 40 -1.68 14.75 62.96
N THR A 41 -0.66 14.87 63.79
CA THR A 41 0.75 14.75 63.39
C THR A 41 1.24 13.31 63.17
N GLY A 42 0.73 12.29 63.86
CA GLY A 42 1.31 10.94 63.74
C GLY A 42 1.04 10.24 62.41
N VAL A 43 -0.23 10.15 62.04
CA VAL A 43 -0.73 9.29 60.94
C VAL A 43 -0.35 9.82 59.56
N LEU A 44 -0.50 11.13 59.33
CA LEU A 44 -0.14 11.77 58.07
C LEU A 44 1.39 11.81 57.87
N VAL A 45 2.17 11.94 58.94
CA VAL A 45 3.65 11.86 58.87
C VAL A 45 4.11 10.45 58.51
N THR A 46 3.46 9.41 59.02
CA THR A 46 3.76 8.03 58.62
C THR A 46 3.46 7.77 57.14
N ALA A 47 2.32 8.26 56.63
CA ALA A 47 1.98 8.18 55.21
C ALA A 47 2.98 8.96 54.33
N PHE A 48 3.30 10.19 54.72
CA PHE A 48 4.27 11.03 54.02
C PHE A 48 5.68 10.39 54.02
N GLY A 49 6.11 9.84 55.16
CA GLY A 49 7.38 9.15 55.31
C GLY A 49 7.49 7.92 54.41
N PHE A 50 6.44 7.09 54.36
CA PHE A 50 6.42 5.93 53.47
C PHE A 50 6.52 6.32 52.00
N TYR A 51 5.73 7.31 51.56
CA TYR A 51 5.74 7.76 50.16
C TYR A 51 7.08 8.38 49.77
N SER A 52 7.69 9.15 50.67
CA SER A 52 8.98 9.81 50.42
C SER A 52 10.16 8.83 50.46
N ALA A 53 10.17 7.88 51.39
CA ALA A 53 11.27 6.96 51.59
C ALA A 53 11.22 5.72 50.69
N PHE A 54 10.04 5.27 50.27
CA PHE A 54 9.88 4.02 49.53
C PHE A 54 9.23 4.20 48.16
N TYR A 55 8.04 4.80 48.07
CA TYR A 55 7.31 4.86 46.80
C TYR A 55 7.95 5.81 45.79
N PHE A 56 8.41 7.00 46.20
CA PHE A 56 9.04 7.96 45.30
C PHE A 56 10.37 7.44 44.72
N PRO A 57 11.31 6.88 45.51
CA PRO A 57 12.50 6.21 44.97
C PRO A 57 12.15 5.04 44.04
N PHE A 58 11.13 4.25 44.37
CA PHE A 58 10.67 3.15 43.54
C PHE A 58 10.18 3.62 42.15
N VAL A 59 9.39 4.70 42.08
CA VAL A 59 8.92 5.28 40.82
C VAL A 59 10.10 5.78 39.97
N TRP A 60 11.09 6.43 40.59
CA TRP A 60 12.30 6.88 39.89
C TRP A 60 13.15 5.74 39.38
N LEU A 61 13.29 4.65 40.15
CA LEU A 61 14.01 3.46 39.73
C LEU A 61 13.33 2.77 38.55
N LEU A 62 12.00 2.68 38.56
CA LEU A 62 11.22 2.19 37.42
C LEU A 62 11.40 3.07 36.18
N LEU A 63 11.36 4.39 36.32
CA LEU A 63 11.60 5.31 35.20
C LEU A 63 13.01 5.13 34.63
N TYR A 64 14.02 5.09 35.50
CA TYR A 64 15.41 4.87 35.09
C TYR A 64 15.53 3.57 34.30
N ASP A 65 14.88 2.51 34.77
CA ASP A 65 14.85 1.23 34.07
C ASP A 65 14.16 1.32 32.70
N THR A 66 13.01 1.97 32.60
CA THR A 66 12.27 2.15 31.33
C THR A 66 13.06 2.97 30.32
N VAL A 67 13.76 4.01 30.77
CA VAL A 67 14.60 4.85 29.89
C VAL A 67 15.86 4.10 29.44
N LYS A 68 16.49 3.33 30.34
CA LYS A 68 17.72 2.59 30.05
C LYS A 68 17.47 1.32 29.22
N ARG A 69 16.34 0.65 29.46
CA ARG A 69 15.93 -0.61 28.81
C ARG A 69 14.55 -0.42 28.17
N PRO A 70 14.47 0.22 26.99
CA PRO A 70 13.22 0.34 26.24
C PRO A 70 12.77 -1.06 25.77
N GLY A 71 11.48 -1.34 25.88
CA GLY A 71 10.90 -2.65 25.55
C GLY A 71 9.73 -3.03 26.44
N ASN A 72 9.07 -4.16 26.12
CA ASN A 72 7.92 -4.66 26.86
C ASN A 72 8.34 -5.75 27.85
N TYR A 73 8.34 -5.46 29.15
CA TYR A 73 8.79 -6.40 30.18
C TYR A 73 7.66 -6.73 31.17
N LEU A 74 7.20 -7.98 31.16
CA LEU A 74 6.10 -8.45 32.00
C LEU A 74 6.36 -8.24 33.50
N TRP A 75 7.59 -8.52 33.95
CA TRP A 75 7.99 -8.33 35.36
C TRP A 75 7.93 -6.85 35.76
N ARG A 76 8.28 -5.93 34.85
CA ARG A 76 8.25 -4.48 35.11
C ARG A 76 6.83 -3.99 35.25
N ARG A 77 5.92 -4.42 34.36
CA ARG A 77 4.48 -4.13 34.47
C ARG A 77 3.89 -4.65 35.77
N GLY A 78 4.22 -5.89 36.15
CA GLY A 78 3.79 -6.49 37.41
C GLY A 78 4.29 -5.72 38.63
N ALA A 79 5.60 -5.46 38.71
CA ALA A 79 6.19 -4.70 39.81
C ALA A 79 5.58 -3.30 39.93
N ALA A 80 5.43 -2.60 38.80
CA ALA A 80 4.85 -1.28 38.70
C ALA A 80 3.39 -1.24 39.19
N MET A 81 2.56 -2.19 38.73
CA MET A 81 1.17 -2.31 39.13
C MET A 81 1.06 -2.64 40.63
N THR A 82 1.79 -3.64 41.10
CA THR A 82 1.78 -4.04 42.52
C THR A 82 2.23 -2.91 43.43
N GLY A 83 3.29 -2.18 43.06
CA GLY A 83 3.78 -1.03 43.83
C GLY A 83 2.74 0.09 43.94
N ASP A 84 2.04 0.39 42.85
CA ASP A 84 0.96 1.40 42.86
C ASP A 84 -0.17 1.02 43.83
N TYR A 85 -0.66 -0.22 43.75
CA TYR A 85 -1.76 -0.67 44.63
C TYR A 85 -1.33 -0.78 46.09
N ILE A 86 -0.10 -1.23 46.39
CA ILE A 86 0.42 -1.25 47.76
C ILE A 86 0.48 0.16 48.34
N ALA A 87 1.02 1.13 47.59
CA ALA A 87 1.13 2.50 48.04
C ALA A 87 -0.25 3.12 48.33
N MET A 88 -1.19 2.98 47.39
CA MET A 88 -2.56 3.50 47.56
C MET A 88 -3.31 2.83 48.71
N THR A 89 -3.16 1.50 48.87
CA THR A 89 -3.75 0.76 50.00
C THR A 89 -3.20 1.27 51.31
N PHE A 90 -1.88 1.42 51.43
CA PHE A 90 -1.23 1.94 52.63
C PHE A 90 -1.71 3.36 52.97
N ALA A 91 -1.77 4.26 51.99
CA ALA A 91 -2.31 5.61 52.19
C ALA A 91 -3.74 5.56 52.74
N MET A 92 -4.62 4.78 52.12
CA MET A 92 -6.02 4.68 52.53
C MET A 92 -6.20 4.00 53.90
N SER A 93 -5.40 2.98 54.22
CA SER A 93 -5.42 2.29 55.53
C SER A 93 -4.99 3.20 56.68
N VAL A 94 -4.09 4.15 56.43
CA VAL A 94 -3.55 5.03 57.48
C VAL A 94 -4.33 6.34 57.54
N GLY A 95 -4.60 7.01 56.41
CA GLY A 95 -5.07 8.39 56.40
C GLY A 95 -6.58 8.64 56.54
N GLY A 96 -7.44 7.62 56.50
CA GLY A 96 -8.90 7.76 56.67
C GLY A 96 -9.51 8.83 55.74
N ALA A 97 -10.34 9.72 56.29
CA ALA A 97 -11.05 10.77 55.53
C ALA A 97 -10.14 11.65 54.67
N THR A 98 -8.94 11.97 55.17
CA THR A 98 -8.01 12.85 54.46
C THR A 98 -7.53 12.21 53.15
N THR A 99 -7.53 10.89 53.05
CA THR A 99 -7.04 10.16 51.87
C THR A 99 -8.10 9.86 50.82
N LEU A 100 -9.29 10.44 50.91
CA LEU A 100 -10.34 10.26 49.91
C LEU A 100 -9.89 10.56 48.46
N PRO A 101 -9.05 11.58 48.17
CA PRO A 101 -8.55 11.79 46.81
C PRO A 101 -7.63 10.69 46.25
N VAL A 102 -7.06 9.84 47.12
CA VAL A 102 -6.30 8.65 46.67
C VAL A 102 -7.21 7.71 45.89
N TYR A 103 -8.50 7.68 46.20
CA TYR A 103 -9.48 6.90 45.46
C TYR A 103 -9.58 7.30 43.98
N ALA A 104 -9.54 8.61 43.68
CA ALA A 104 -9.55 9.08 42.30
C ALA A 104 -8.31 8.60 41.54
N THR A 105 -7.15 8.57 42.21
CA THR A 105 -5.91 8.01 41.68
C THR A 105 -6.03 6.50 41.47
N LEU A 106 -6.63 5.78 42.40
CA LEU A 106 -6.88 4.34 42.32
C LEU A 106 -7.78 3.97 41.13
N LEU A 107 -8.87 4.71 40.91
CA LEU A 107 -9.71 4.55 39.71
C LEU A 107 -8.94 4.85 38.43
N TRP A 108 -8.22 5.97 38.40
CA TRP A 108 -7.44 6.37 37.22
C TRP A 108 -6.36 5.35 36.86
N VAL A 109 -5.64 4.84 37.86
CA VAL A 109 -4.63 3.78 37.68
C VAL A 109 -5.28 2.49 37.20
N THR A 110 -6.46 2.14 37.73
CA THR A 110 -7.20 0.93 37.32
C THR A 110 -7.60 0.99 35.85
N VAL A 111 -8.27 2.07 35.43
CA VAL A 111 -8.67 2.31 34.04
C VAL A 111 -7.43 2.43 33.14
N GLY A 112 -6.40 3.11 33.62
CA GLY A 112 -5.16 3.34 32.90
C GLY A 112 -4.36 2.06 32.62
N ASN A 113 -4.42 1.04 33.49
CA ASN A 113 -3.83 -0.26 33.21
C ASN A 113 -4.60 -0.99 32.10
N GLY A 114 -5.94 -0.92 32.13
CA GLY A 114 -6.77 -1.54 31.11
C GLY A 114 -6.61 -0.94 29.72
N LEU A 115 -6.61 0.39 29.60
CA LEU A 115 -6.43 1.08 28.33
C LEU A 115 -5.04 0.87 27.72
N ARG A 116 -4.00 0.69 28.55
CA ARG A 116 -2.61 0.55 28.09
C ARG A 116 -2.22 -0.89 27.78
N PHE A 117 -2.68 -1.83 28.61
CA PHE A 117 -2.19 -3.21 28.57
C PHE A 117 -3.28 -4.24 28.25
N GLY A 118 -4.53 -3.80 28.10
CA GLY A 118 -5.65 -4.61 27.65
C GLY A 118 -6.59 -5.07 28.77
N THR A 119 -7.58 -5.85 28.36
CA THR A 119 -8.71 -6.27 29.21
C THR A 119 -8.31 -7.18 30.36
N THR A 120 -7.25 -7.99 30.20
CA THR A 120 -6.69 -8.84 31.27
C THR A 120 -6.11 -8.01 32.42
N TYR A 121 -5.34 -6.98 32.09
CA TYR A 121 -4.82 -6.03 33.07
C TYR A 121 -5.92 -5.20 33.71
N LEU A 122 -6.97 -4.83 32.97
CA LEU A 122 -8.14 -4.17 33.54
C LEU A 122 -8.82 -5.03 34.61
N ALA A 123 -9.00 -6.32 34.34
CA ALA A 123 -9.61 -7.25 35.28
C ALA A 123 -8.74 -7.44 36.53
N ALA A 124 -7.43 -7.67 36.36
CA ALA A 124 -6.50 -7.79 37.47
C ALA A 124 -6.44 -6.50 38.32
N ALA A 125 -6.44 -5.34 37.67
CA ALA A 125 -6.41 -4.03 38.31
C ALA A 125 -7.70 -3.75 39.09
N THR A 126 -8.85 -4.16 38.54
CA THR A 126 -10.14 -4.07 39.23
C THR A 126 -10.15 -4.94 40.49
N GLY A 127 -9.63 -6.16 40.41
CA GLY A 127 -9.47 -7.04 41.57
C GLY A 127 -8.56 -6.43 42.65
N ALA A 128 -7.41 -5.87 42.24
CA ALA A 128 -6.49 -5.19 43.15
C ALA A 128 -7.10 -3.93 43.79
N ALA A 129 -7.88 -3.16 43.04
CA ALA A 129 -8.61 -1.99 43.53
C ALA A 129 -9.64 -2.35 44.61
N VAL A 130 -10.43 -3.40 44.38
CA VAL A 130 -11.43 -3.88 45.35
C VAL A 130 -10.74 -4.44 46.61
N ALA A 131 -9.65 -5.20 46.43
CA ALA A 131 -8.85 -5.70 47.55
C ALA A 131 -8.24 -4.56 48.38
N ALA A 132 -7.72 -3.52 47.73
CA ALA A 132 -7.18 -2.33 48.39
C ALA A 132 -8.24 -1.64 49.26
N ILE A 133 -9.45 -1.46 48.75
CA ILE A 133 -10.58 -0.89 49.51
C ILE A 133 -10.96 -1.78 50.69
N GLY A 134 -11.00 -3.10 50.49
CA GLY A 134 -11.29 -4.07 51.56
C GLY A 134 -10.26 -4.02 52.68
N VAL A 135 -8.97 -4.05 52.34
CA VAL A 135 -7.86 -3.95 53.31
C VAL A 135 -7.88 -2.60 54.03
N ALA A 136 -8.10 -1.50 53.31
CA ALA A 136 -8.24 -0.18 53.94
C ALA A 136 -9.40 -0.16 54.95
N THR A 137 -10.52 -0.79 54.62
CA THR A 137 -11.69 -0.88 55.50
C THR A 137 -11.43 -1.69 56.76
N LEU A 138 -10.70 -2.80 56.64
CA LEU A 138 -10.35 -3.63 57.81
C LEU A 138 -9.38 -2.94 58.77
N LEU A 139 -8.47 -2.11 58.24
CA LEU A 139 -7.37 -1.52 59.01
C LEU A 139 -7.65 -0.12 59.59
N ASN A 140 -8.71 0.57 59.16
CA ASN A 140 -9.00 1.94 59.59
C ASN A 140 -10.42 2.12 60.13
N GLU A 141 -10.53 2.68 61.34
CA GLU A 141 -11.82 2.91 62.01
C GLU A 141 -12.76 3.86 61.23
N TYR A 142 -12.23 4.83 60.49
CA TYR A 142 -13.06 5.76 59.71
C TYR A 142 -13.84 5.05 58.60
N TRP A 143 -13.20 4.12 57.90
CA TRP A 143 -13.87 3.35 56.84
C TRP A 143 -14.91 2.39 57.43
N GLN A 144 -14.64 1.78 58.59
CA GLN A 144 -15.60 0.94 59.31
C GLN A 144 -16.84 1.73 59.75
N ALA A 145 -16.64 2.97 60.23
CA ALA A 145 -17.72 3.85 60.66
C ALA A 145 -18.58 4.39 59.49
N ASN A 146 -18.10 4.30 58.24
CA ASN A 146 -18.77 4.86 57.05
C ASN A 146 -19.05 3.78 55.98
N PRO A 147 -19.88 2.76 56.26
CA PRO A 147 -20.08 1.62 55.38
C PRO A 147 -20.68 2.00 54.02
N TYR A 148 -21.56 3.00 53.97
CA TYR A 148 -22.17 3.46 52.71
C TYR A 148 -21.15 4.10 51.76
N MET A 149 -20.17 4.83 52.30
CA MET A 149 -19.10 5.40 51.48
C MET A 149 -18.19 4.29 50.92
N VAL A 150 -17.80 3.32 51.75
CA VAL A 150 -17.03 2.13 51.29
C VAL A 150 -17.79 1.39 50.19
N LEU A 151 -19.09 1.20 50.37
CA LEU A 151 -19.95 0.59 49.35
C LEU A 151 -19.94 1.40 48.05
N THR A 152 -20.08 2.73 48.11
CA THR A 152 -19.97 3.59 46.93
C THR A 152 -18.62 3.41 46.23
N LEU A 153 -17.51 3.49 46.96
CA LEU A 153 -16.17 3.33 46.41
C LEU A 153 -15.96 1.96 45.75
N ALA A 154 -16.44 0.89 46.39
CA ALA A 154 -16.36 -0.47 45.85
C ALA A 154 -17.21 -0.64 44.59
N VAL A 155 -18.45 -0.14 44.61
CA VAL A 155 -19.36 -0.18 43.45
C VAL A 155 -18.76 0.60 42.28
N THR A 156 -18.28 1.82 42.48
CA THR A 156 -17.67 2.61 41.40
C THR A 156 -16.33 2.04 40.94
N ALA A 157 -15.57 1.37 41.81
CA ALA A 157 -14.34 0.63 41.46
C ALA A 157 -14.60 -0.60 40.58
N ILE A 158 -15.82 -1.12 40.56
CA ILE A 158 -16.24 -2.22 39.68
C ILE A 158 -16.94 -1.69 38.42
N LEU A 159 -17.88 -0.76 38.59
CA LEU A 159 -18.75 -0.28 37.51
C LEU A 159 -17.98 0.49 36.44
N VAL A 160 -17.08 1.39 36.84
CA VAL A 160 -16.31 2.20 35.89
C VAL A 160 -15.38 1.32 35.04
N PRO A 161 -14.52 0.46 35.62
CA PRO A 161 -13.74 -0.51 34.83
C PRO A 161 -14.61 -1.48 34.02
N GLY A 162 -15.74 -1.92 34.55
CA GLY A 162 -16.68 -2.80 33.85
C GLY A 162 -17.25 -2.16 32.57
N TYR A 163 -17.64 -0.89 32.63
CA TYR A 163 -18.08 -0.14 31.44
C TYR A 163 -16.96 -0.01 30.40
N ILE A 164 -15.75 0.34 30.86
CA ILE A 164 -14.57 0.46 29.99
C ILE A 164 -14.21 -0.88 29.35
N PHE A 165 -14.33 -2.00 30.07
CA PHE A 165 -14.10 -3.33 29.53
C PHE A 165 -15.01 -3.63 28.33
N VAL A 166 -16.31 -3.34 28.48
CA VAL A 166 -17.30 -3.52 27.40
C VAL A 166 -16.97 -2.61 26.22
N LEU A 167 -16.57 -1.36 26.47
CA LEU A 167 -16.20 -0.41 25.42
C LEU A 167 -14.96 -0.87 24.63
N ILE A 168 -13.91 -1.33 25.33
CA ILE A 168 -12.70 -1.86 24.70
C ILE A 168 -13.03 -3.09 23.84
N GLN A 169 -13.85 -4.02 24.35
CA GLN A 169 -14.25 -5.20 23.57
C GLN A 169 -15.05 -4.84 22.31
N ARG A 170 -15.98 -3.88 22.42
CA ARG A 170 -16.75 -3.40 21.26
C ARG A 170 -15.85 -2.76 20.22
N LEU A 171 -14.90 -1.92 20.65
CA LEU A 171 -13.93 -1.30 19.76
C LEU A 171 -13.06 -2.35 19.08
N GLN A 172 -12.49 -3.29 19.83
CA GLN A 172 -11.69 -4.38 19.28
C GLN A 172 -12.47 -5.19 18.25
N LYS A 173 -13.70 -5.60 18.57
CA LYS A 173 -14.56 -6.36 17.65
C LYS A 173 -14.88 -5.55 16.39
N ALA A 174 -15.22 -4.26 16.52
CA ALA A 174 -15.50 -3.41 15.37
C ALA A 174 -14.24 -3.22 14.50
N THR A 175 -13.07 -3.03 15.10
CA THR A 175 -11.81 -2.93 14.36
C THR A 175 -11.45 -4.21 13.63
N THR A 176 -11.63 -5.38 14.25
CA THR A 176 -11.38 -6.67 13.60
C THR A 176 -12.35 -6.90 12.44
N LEU A 177 -13.65 -6.67 12.65
CA LEU A 177 -14.66 -6.81 11.59
C LEU A 177 -14.38 -5.86 10.41
N ALA A 178 -14.00 -4.61 10.69
CA ALA A 178 -13.63 -3.64 9.65
C ALA A 178 -12.39 -4.10 8.88
N HIS A 179 -11.38 -4.64 9.57
CA HIS A 179 -10.16 -5.16 8.95
C HIS A 179 -10.44 -6.40 8.08
N GLU A 180 -11.21 -7.36 8.60
CA GLU A 180 -11.64 -8.55 7.87
C GLU A 180 -12.46 -8.19 6.62
N ALA A 181 -13.41 -7.25 6.74
CA ALA A 181 -14.19 -6.75 5.61
C ALA A 181 -13.31 -6.09 4.54
N ASN A 182 -12.29 -5.32 4.95
CA ASN A 182 -11.37 -4.68 4.01
C ASN A 182 -10.48 -5.72 3.29
N LEU A 183 -9.99 -6.73 4.02
CA LEU A 183 -9.23 -7.83 3.43
C LEU A 183 -10.08 -8.65 2.45
N ALA A 184 -11.34 -8.95 2.82
CA ALA A 184 -12.28 -9.65 1.96
C ALA A 184 -12.58 -8.86 0.68
N LYS A 185 -12.86 -7.55 0.80
CA LYS A 185 -13.04 -6.64 -0.33
C LYS A 185 -11.82 -6.64 -1.26
N SER A 186 -10.62 -6.53 -0.68
CA SER A 186 -9.37 -6.52 -1.45
C SER A 186 -9.14 -7.84 -2.19
N ARG A 187 -9.39 -8.99 -1.54
CA ARG A 187 -9.27 -10.32 -2.17
C ARG A 187 -10.30 -10.52 -3.28
N PHE A 188 -11.54 -10.13 -3.04
CA PHE A 188 -12.62 -10.21 -4.04
C PHE A 188 -12.27 -9.40 -5.29
N LEU A 189 -11.80 -8.16 -5.11
CA LEU A 189 -11.39 -7.32 -6.25
C LEU A 189 -10.17 -7.91 -6.98
N ALA A 190 -9.17 -8.42 -6.26
CA ALA A 190 -8.02 -9.06 -6.87
C ALA A 190 -8.40 -10.31 -7.69
N GLN A 191 -9.30 -11.14 -7.19
CA GLN A 191 -9.79 -12.31 -7.93
C GLN A 191 -10.62 -11.89 -9.15
N ALA A 192 -11.56 -10.94 -8.98
CA ALA A 192 -12.34 -10.41 -10.09
C ALA A 192 -11.45 -9.78 -11.19
N SER A 193 -10.29 -9.20 -10.83
CA SER A 193 -9.30 -8.77 -11.83
C SER A 193 -8.86 -9.91 -12.72
N HIS A 194 -8.53 -11.03 -12.11
CA HIS A 194 -7.88 -12.14 -12.77
C HIS A 194 -8.84 -12.69 -13.82
N ASP A 195 -10.04 -13.01 -13.35
CA ASP A 195 -11.14 -13.57 -14.12
C ASP A 195 -11.61 -12.63 -15.26
N LEU A 196 -11.41 -11.31 -15.13
CA LEU A 196 -11.77 -10.34 -16.17
C LEU A 196 -10.60 -10.00 -17.11
N ARG A 197 -9.36 -10.20 -16.68
CA ARG A 197 -8.17 -9.93 -17.51
C ARG A 197 -7.99 -10.97 -18.60
N GLN A 198 -8.24 -12.24 -18.28
CA GLN A 198 -8.14 -13.36 -19.21
C GLN A 198 -9.03 -13.18 -20.46
N PRO A 199 -10.36 -12.94 -20.34
CA PRO A 199 -11.20 -12.74 -21.50
C PRO A 199 -10.81 -11.49 -22.29
N ILE A 200 -10.41 -10.39 -21.62
CA ILE A 200 -9.92 -9.19 -22.32
C ILE A 200 -8.66 -9.48 -23.14
N HIS A 201 -7.74 -10.29 -22.59
CA HIS A 201 -6.52 -10.68 -23.27
C HIS A 201 -6.83 -11.51 -24.52
N ALA A 202 -7.67 -12.54 -24.39
CA ALA A 202 -8.10 -13.39 -25.50
C ALA A 202 -8.78 -12.58 -26.62
N ILE A 203 -9.72 -11.69 -26.29
CA ILE A 203 -10.40 -10.87 -27.29
C ILE A 203 -9.39 -9.90 -27.98
N SER A 204 -8.37 -9.39 -27.27
CA SER A 204 -7.32 -8.56 -27.89
C SER A 204 -6.47 -9.34 -28.91
N LEU A 205 -6.23 -10.63 -28.67
CA LEU A 205 -5.50 -11.50 -29.58
C LEU A 205 -6.36 -11.87 -30.79
N PHE A 206 -7.64 -12.20 -30.59
CA PHE A 206 -8.59 -12.46 -31.67
C PHE A 206 -8.81 -11.26 -32.59
N THR A 207 -8.94 -10.05 -32.03
CA THR A 207 -9.05 -8.82 -32.82
C THR A 207 -7.80 -8.55 -33.64
N ALA A 208 -6.61 -8.84 -33.10
CA ALA A 208 -5.36 -8.77 -33.86
C ALA A 208 -5.34 -9.78 -35.02
N CYS A 209 -5.81 -11.01 -34.79
CA CYS A 209 -5.94 -12.02 -35.84
C CYS A 209 -6.91 -11.59 -36.95
N LEU A 210 -8.04 -10.99 -36.60
CA LEU A 210 -9.02 -10.47 -37.56
C LEU A 210 -8.46 -9.31 -38.41
N ARG A 211 -7.68 -8.40 -37.81
CA ARG A 211 -7.16 -7.21 -38.51
C ARG A 211 -6.36 -7.54 -39.76
N ASP A 212 -5.59 -8.64 -39.75
CA ASP A 212 -4.80 -9.05 -40.92
C ASP A 212 -5.46 -10.18 -41.73
N ALA A 213 -6.78 -10.41 -41.59
CA ALA A 213 -7.53 -11.44 -42.32
C ALA A 213 -7.98 -11.01 -43.74
N GLY A 214 -7.37 -9.98 -44.33
CA GLY A 214 -7.77 -9.47 -45.65
C GLY A 214 -9.17 -8.83 -45.67
N LEU A 215 -9.58 -8.24 -44.54
CA LEU A 215 -10.90 -7.65 -44.36
C LEU A 215 -11.18 -6.46 -45.28
N GLY A 216 -12.45 -6.27 -45.62
CA GLY A 216 -12.96 -5.05 -46.24
C GLY A 216 -12.83 -3.83 -45.31
N ARG A 217 -13.14 -2.64 -45.85
CA ARG A 217 -12.91 -1.36 -45.15
C ARG A 217 -13.80 -1.19 -43.93
N GLU A 218 -15.04 -1.67 -43.98
CA GLU A 218 -16.01 -1.56 -42.88
C GLU A 218 -15.69 -2.56 -41.75
N GLU A 219 -15.37 -3.80 -42.09
CA GLU A 219 -15.01 -4.85 -41.12
C GLU A 219 -13.71 -4.51 -40.39
N ARG A 220 -12.72 -3.96 -41.11
CA ARG A 220 -11.48 -3.47 -40.49
C ARG A 220 -11.74 -2.32 -39.51
N GLN A 221 -12.65 -1.41 -39.86
CA GLN A 221 -13.04 -0.32 -38.96
C GLN A 221 -13.77 -0.83 -37.71
N MET A 222 -14.61 -1.86 -37.84
CA MET A 222 -15.27 -2.51 -36.70
C MET A 222 -14.26 -3.21 -35.78
N VAL A 223 -13.28 -3.94 -36.33
CA VAL A 223 -12.21 -4.59 -35.55
C VAL A 223 -11.37 -3.56 -34.80
N GLU A 224 -11.02 -2.44 -35.43
CA GLU A 224 -10.32 -1.32 -34.76
C GLU A 224 -11.16 -0.68 -33.64
N ASN A 225 -12.48 -0.63 -33.79
CA ASN A 225 -13.38 -0.16 -32.73
C ASN A 225 -13.42 -1.13 -31.56
N ILE A 226 -13.49 -2.44 -31.82
CA ILE A 226 -13.50 -3.48 -30.78
C ILE A 226 -12.18 -3.47 -29.99
N ASP A 227 -11.03 -3.40 -30.66
CA ASP A 227 -9.71 -3.31 -30.01
C ASP A 227 -9.61 -2.06 -29.12
N ARG A 228 -10.10 -0.90 -29.58
CA ARG A 228 -10.16 0.32 -28.75
C ARG A 228 -11.03 0.15 -27.50
N SER A 229 -12.21 -0.45 -27.64
CA SER A 229 -13.11 -0.67 -26.51
C SER A 229 -12.50 -1.65 -25.49
N LEU A 230 -11.80 -2.68 -25.95
CA LEU A 230 -11.09 -3.63 -25.08
C LEU A 230 -9.92 -2.99 -24.35
N GLN A 231 -9.11 -2.18 -25.04
CA GLN A 231 -8.02 -1.46 -24.38
C GLN A 231 -8.54 -0.49 -23.32
N SER A 232 -9.66 0.19 -23.60
CA SER A 232 -10.32 1.07 -22.63
C SER A 232 -10.85 0.28 -21.42
N LEU A 233 -11.52 -0.85 -21.64
CA LEU A 233 -12.01 -1.73 -20.58
C LEU A 233 -10.86 -2.31 -19.74
N SER A 234 -9.77 -2.74 -20.38
CA SER A 234 -8.56 -3.23 -19.72
C SER A 234 -7.94 -2.16 -18.81
N HIS A 235 -7.83 -0.94 -19.32
CA HIS A 235 -7.31 0.19 -18.55
C HIS A 235 -8.21 0.52 -17.35
N LEU A 236 -9.54 0.48 -17.51
CA LEU A 236 -10.49 0.71 -16.42
C LEU A 236 -10.39 -0.34 -15.32
N PHE A 237 -10.27 -1.62 -15.68
CA PHE A 237 -10.08 -2.68 -14.69
C PHE A 237 -8.76 -2.52 -13.95
N ARG A 238 -7.65 -2.35 -14.69
CA ARG A 238 -6.33 -2.14 -14.09
C ARG A 238 -6.33 -0.93 -13.14
N SER A 239 -6.99 0.15 -13.53
CA SER A 239 -7.18 1.36 -12.71
C SER A 239 -7.95 1.09 -11.41
N LEU A 240 -9.05 0.33 -11.46
CA LEU A 240 -9.85 0.00 -10.27
C LEU A 240 -9.06 -0.87 -9.28
N LEU A 241 -8.22 -1.75 -9.81
CA LEU A 241 -7.42 -2.69 -9.03
C LEU A 241 -6.18 -2.06 -8.44
N ASP A 242 -5.54 -1.17 -9.18
CA ASP A 242 -4.42 -0.37 -8.69
C ASP A 242 -4.89 0.41 -7.45
N ILE A 243 -6.09 1.01 -7.46
CA ILE A 243 -6.68 1.69 -6.30
C ILE A 243 -6.88 0.71 -5.13
N SER A 244 -7.54 -0.43 -5.35
CA SER A 244 -7.77 -1.40 -4.27
C SER A 244 -6.48 -1.99 -3.69
N THR A 245 -5.45 -2.17 -4.52
CA THR A 245 -4.16 -2.72 -4.08
C THR A 245 -3.37 -1.67 -3.31
N LEU A 246 -3.41 -0.41 -3.76
CA LEU A 246 -2.86 0.75 -3.05
C LEU A 246 -3.53 1.02 -1.70
N ASP A 247 -4.83 0.70 -1.56
CA ASP A 247 -5.56 0.79 -0.29
C ASP A 247 -5.15 -0.26 0.73
N SER A 248 -4.74 -1.44 0.27
CA SER A 248 -4.28 -2.52 1.14
C SER A 248 -2.86 -2.33 1.69
N GLY A 249 -2.11 -1.32 1.21
CA GLY A 249 -0.72 -1.05 1.60
C GLY A 249 0.29 -2.10 1.13
N LYS A 250 -0.09 -3.01 0.24
CA LYS A 250 0.74 -4.13 -0.24
C LYS A 250 1.71 -3.77 -1.36
N VAL A 251 1.56 -2.62 -2.00
CA VAL A 251 2.45 -2.16 -3.09
C VAL A 251 3.72 -1.58 -2.49
N ILE A 252 4.87 -2.20 -2.77
CA ILE A 252 6.19 -1.71 -2.34
C ILE A 252 6.89 -1.13 -3.59
N PRO A 253 7.14 0.19 -3.66
CA PRO A 253 7.82 0.81 -4.81
C PRO A 253 9.22 0.25 -5.03
N LYS A 254 9.56 -0.08 -6.28
CA LYS A 254 10.89 -0.48 -6.69
C LYS A 254 11.67 0.75 -7.17
N MET A 255 12.31 1.42 -6.22
CA MET A 255 13.06 2.65 -6.51
C MET A 255 14.35 2.35 -7.27
N GLU A 256 14.50 2.92 -8.47
CA GLU A 256 15.69 2.78 -9.32
C GLU A 256 16.09 4.11 -9.95
N ALA A 257 17.25 4.17 -10.63
CA ALA A 257 17.70 5.37 -11.33
C ALA A 257 17.08 5.41 -12.74
N VAL A 258 16.15 6.32 -12.98
CA VAL A 258 15.37 6.41 -14.23
C VAL A 258 15.73 7.66 -15.03
N SER A 259 15.95 7.49 -16.34
CA SER A 259 16.15 8.61 -17.28
C SER A 259 14.80 9.24 -17.64
N ILE A 260 14.59 10.49 -17.20
CA ILE A 260 13.32 11.19 -17.44
C ILE A 260 13.11 11.53 -18.91
N GLY A 261 14.18 11.85 -19.65
CA GLY A 261 14.09 12.08 -21.09
C GLY A 261 13.56 10.86 -21.84
N ALA A 262 14.15 9.68 -21.58
CA ALA A 262 13.75 8.44 -22.23
C ALA A 262 12.32 8.01 -21.86
N LEU A 263 11.92 8.22 -20.59
CA LEU A 263 10.56 7.93 -20.12
C LEU A 263 9.53 8.81 -20.85
N ILE A 264 9.75 10.13 -20.90
CA ILE A 264 8.83 11.06 -21.57
C ILE A 264 8.75 10.75 -23.07
N GLU A 265 9.88 10.46 -23.73
CA GLU A 265 9.90 10.07 -25.14
C GLU A 265 9.09 8.80 -25.41
N ASP A 266 9.17 7.81 -24.52
CA ASP A 266 8.37 6.59 -24.62
C ASP A 266 6.87 6.87 -24.46
N VAL A 267 6.48 7.67 -23.45
CA VAL A 267 5.07 8.09 -23.28
C VAL A 267 4.55 8.82 -24.52
N VAL A 268 5.31 9.75 -25.08
CA VAL A 268 4.92 10.47 -26.30
C VAL A 268 4.76 9.51 -27.48
N ARG A 269 5.69 8.56 -27.64
CA ARG A 269 5.60 7.55 -28.70
C ARG A 269 4.35 6.68 -28.56
N GLN A 270 4.07 6.20 -27.35
CA GLN A 270 2.92 5.34 -27.05
C GLN A 270 1.58 6.06 -27.29
N ASN A 271 1.53 7.38 -27.11
CA ASN A 271 0.31 8.18 -27.30
C ASN A 271 0.19 8.86 -28.67
N SER A 272 1.13 8.63 -29.58
CA SER A 272 1.18 9.31 -30.89
C SER A 272 -0.10 9.12 -31.72
N GLN A 273 -0.64 7.90 -31.76
CA GLN A 273 -1.87 7.58 -32.47
C GLN A 273 -3.11 8.22 -31.82
N ALA A 274 -3.21 8.16 -30.49
CA ALA A 274 -4.29 8.80 -29.74
C ALA A 274 -4.27 10.33 -29.92
N ALA A 275 -3.09 10.95 -29.88
CA ALA A 275 -2.90 12.36 -30.15
C ALA A 275 -3.33 12.73 -31.58
N GLN A 276 -2.98 11.91 -32.58
CA GLN A 276 -3.38 12.12 -33.97
C GLN A 276 -4.91 12.08 -34.14
N TRP A 277 -5.60 11.14 -33.49
CA TRP A 277 -7.07 11.07 -33.51
C TRP A 277 -7.72 12.26 -32.81
N ALA A 278 -7.18 12.69 -31.68
CA ALA A 278 -7.63 13.88 -30.96
C ALA A 278 -7.22 15.20 -31.67
N LYS A 279 -6.46 15.12 -32.78
CA LYS A 279 -5.85 16.27 -33.47
C LYS A 279 -4.96 17.14 -32.55
N VAL A 280 -4.37 16.52 -31.55
CA VAL A 280 -3.50 17.15 -30.55
C VAL A 280 -2.05 17.05 -30.97
N THR A 281 -1.30 18.15 -30.87
CA THR A 281 0.16 18.12 -31.00
C THR A 281 0.79 17.88 -29.63
N LEU A 282 1.24 16.66 -29.37
CA LEU A 282 1.95 16.29 -28.14
C LEU A 282 3.44 16.65 -28.27
N ARG A 283 3.93 17.58 -27.44
CA ARG A 283 5.33 18.05 -27.45
C ARG A 283 6.04 17.68 -26.16
N ALA A 284 7.26 17.19 -26.26
CA ALA A 284 8.14 16.92 -25.13
C ALA A 284 9.32 17.89 -25.10
N VAL A 285 9.64 18.42 -23.93
CA VAL A 285 10.88 19.17 -23.69
C VAL A 285 11.98 18.18 -23.29
N PRO A 286 13.11 18.11 -24.03
CA PRO A 286 14.19 17.18 -23.70
C PRO A 286 14.75 17.41 -22.29
N SER A 287 15.01 16.32 -21.57
CA SER A 287 15.63 16.35 -20.24
C SER A 287 16.76 15.34 -20.15
N ARG A 288 17.89 15.74 -19.57
CA ARG A 288 19.04 14.85 -19.28
C ARG A 288 19.08 14.38 -17.83
N CYS A 289 18.06 14.72 -17.03
CA CYS A 289 18.03 14.40 -15.61
C CYS A 289 17.70 12.92 -15.39
N HIS A 290 18.38 12.32 -14.41
CA HIS A 290 18.02 11.02 -13.86
C HIS A 290 17.42 11.24 -12.48
N VAL A 291 16.42 10.46 -12.11
CA VAL A 291 15.78 10.55 -10.80
C VAL A 291 15.68 9.18 -10.14
N HIS A 292 15.65 9.15 -8.81
CA HIS A 292 15.41 7.93 -8.06
C HIS A 292 13.90 7.72 -7.86
N VAL A 293 13.31 6.80 -8.61
CA VAL A 293 11.86 6.56 -8.65
C VAL A 293 11.56 5.16 -9.17
N ASP A 294 10.35 4.69 -8.94
CA ASP A 294 9.82 3.52 -9.63
C ASP A 294 9.39 3.88 -11.07
N ASN A 295 10.03 3.27 -12.07
CA ASN A 295 9.78 3.55 -13.48
C ASN A 295 8.33 3.23 -13.89
N VAL A 296 7.77 2.12 -13.39
CA VAL A 296 6.44 1.65 -13.77
C VAL A 296 5.39 2.59 -13.18
N LEU A 297 5.48 2.88 -11.87
CA LEU A 297 4.51 3.74 -11.19
C LEU A 297 4.55 5.17 -11.74
N LEU A 298 5.74 5.73 -11.99
CA LEU A 298 5.86 7.08 -12.57
C LEU A 298 5.31 7.13 -14.00
N THR A 299 5.58 6.09 -14.81
CA THR A 299 5.01 5.99 -16.17
C THR A 299 3.49 5.94 -16.12
N THR A 300 2.91 5.17 -15.20
CA THR A 300 1.46 5.11 -14.99
C THR A 300 0.88 6.47 -14.60
N MET A 301 1.54 7.23 -13.73
CA MET A 301 1.09 8.59 -13.38
C MET A 301 1.07 9.52 -14.59
N ILE A 302 2.16 9.53 -15.36
CA ILE A 302 2.29 10.41 -16.52
C ILE A 302 1.28 10.00 -17.61
N GLN A 303 1.10 8.70 -17.85
CA GLN A 303 0.09 8.18 -18.78
C GLN A 303 -1.32 8.65 -18.41
N ASN A 304 -1.73 8.54 -17.15
CA ASN A 304 -3.05 8.99 -16.70
C ASN A 304 -3.27 10.50 -16.89
N ILE A 305 -2.22 11.31 -16.74
CA ILE A 305 -2.31 12.75 -16.96
C ILE A 305 -2.38 13.06 -18.47
N VAL A 306 -1.55 12.40 -19.28
CA VAL A 306 -1.51 12.61 -20.73
C VAL A 306 -2.82 12.17 -21.39
N THR A 307 -3.37 11.01 -21.03
CA THR A 307 -4.65 10.54 -21.57
C THR A 307 -5.78 11.51 -21.23
N ASN A 308 -5.81 12.07 -20.01
CA ASN A 308 -6.73 13.15 -19.66
C ASN A 308 -6.50 14.39 -20.52
N ALA A 309 -5.27 14.85 -20.70
CA ALA A 309 -4.95 16.01 -21.53
C ALA A 309 -5.42 15.84 -22.99
N LEU A 310 -5.19 14.66 -23.60
CA LEU A 310 -5.65 14.36 -24.95
C LEU A 310 -7.18 14.34 -25.07
N LYS A 311 -7.85 13.90 -24.01
CA LYS A 311 -9.30 13.79 -23.94
C LYS A 311 -10.00 15.15 -23.78
N TYR A 312 -9.48 16.02 -22.92
CA TYR A 312 -10.10 17.30 -22.55
C TYR A 312 -9.55 18.51 -23.32
N ALA A 313 -8.50 18.33 -24.14
CA ALA A 313 -7.94 19.37 -25.00
C ALA A 313 -7.87 18.96 -26.49
N PRO A 314 -8.95 18.44 -27.10
CA PRO A 314 -8.92 18.03 -28.51
C PRO A 314 -8.58 19.22 -29.42
N GLY A 315 -7.72 19.00 -30.41
CA GLY A 315 -7.27 20.04 -31.35
C GLY A 315 -6.24 21.03 -30.80
N GLN A 316 -5.90 20.96 -29.51
CA GLN A 316 -4.98 21.88 -28.85
C GLN A 316 -3.64 21.21 -28.52
N PRO A 317 -2.53 21.95 -28.41
CA PRO A 317 -1.23 21.37 -28.08
C PRO A 317 -1.15 20.97 -26.59
N VAL A 318 -0.46 19.86 -26.32
CA VAL A 318 -0.12 19.40 -24.97
C VAL A 318 1.40 19.38 -24.85
N LEU A 319 1.94 19.95 -23.76
CA LEU A 319 3.37 20.07 -23.50
C LEU A 319 3.74 19.27 -22.24
N ILE A 320 4.72 18.39 -22.37
CA ILE A 320 5.34 17.67 -21.25
C ILE A 320 6.76 18.22 -21.06
N GLY A 321 7.09 18.65 -19.86
CA GLY A 321 8.43 19.14 -19.55
C GLY A 321 8.84 18.90 -18.11
N CYS A 322 10.07 19.27 -17.78
CA CYS A 322 10.60 19.14 -16.43
C CYS A 322 11.28 20.43 -15.99
N ARG A 323 11.17 20.75 -14.70
CA ARG A 323 11.78 21.92 -14.08
C ARG A 323 12.53 21.51 -12.81
N ARG A 324 13.74 22.03 -12.61
CA ARG A 324 14.47 21.84 -11.34
C ARG A 324 13.92 22.80 -10.28
N ARG A 325 13.65 22.28 -9.08
CA ARG A 325 13.19 23.04 -7.91
C ARG A 325 13.89 22.53 -6.65
N GLY A 326 14.70 23.38 -6.01
CA GLY A 326 15.34 23.06 -4.72
C GLY A 326 16.16 21.77 -4.71
N GLY A 327 16.90 21.46 -5.79
CA GLY A 327 17.68 20.22 -5.92
C GLY A 327 16.87 18.97 -6.31
N LYS A 328 15.55 19.10 -6.43
CA LYS A 328 14.63 18.07 -6.93
C LYS A 328 14.13 18.43 -8.33
N LEU A 329 13.48 17.48 -8.99
CA LEU A 329 12.86 17.65 -10.30
C LEU A 329 11.33 17.65 -10.15
N ALA A 330 10.68 18.57 -10.84
CA ALA A 330 9.25 18.58 -11.06
C ALA A 330 8.96 18.25 -12.52
N ILE A 331 8.02 17.35 -12.78
CA ILE A 331 7.48 17.08 -14.12
C ILE A 331 6.18 17.88 -14.23
N GLU A 332 6.04 18.65 -15.31
CA GLU A 332 4.90 19.51 -15.56
C GLU A 332 4.28 19.14 -16.91
N ILE A 333 2.97 18.88 -16.91
CA ILE A 333 2.18 18.57 -18.10
C ILE A 333 1.13 19.67 -18.25
N TYR A 334 1.17 20.37 -19.38
CA TYR A 334 0.31 21.50 -19.70
C TYR A 334 -0.56 21.18 -20.91
N ASP A 335 -1.87 21.38 -20.79
CA ASP A 335 -2.81 21.40 -21.89
C ASP A 335 -3.48 22.78 -22.03
N ARG A 336 -4.06 23.04 -23.21
CA ARG A 336 -4.87 24.23 -23.50
C ARG A 336 -6.34 23.86 -23.71
N GLY A 337 -6.85 22.90 -22.95
CA GLY A 337 -8.25 22.46 -23.02
C GLY A 337 -9.22 23.45 -22.38
N GLY A 338 -10.47 23.01 -22.18
CA GLY A 338 -11.53 23.82 -21.56
C GLY A 338 -11.28 24.24 -20.11
N GLY A 339 -10.20 23.75 -19.48
CA GLY A 339 -9.85 24.05 -18.10
C GLY A 339 -10.89 23.56 -17.09
N ILE A 340 -10.66 23.85 -15.82
CA ILE A 340 -11.47 23.39 -14.69
C ILE A 340 -11.80 24.61 -13.83
N ALA A 341 -13.09 24.80 -13.54
CA ALA A 341 -13.52 25.89 -12.65
C ALA A 341 -12.98 25.67 -11.23
N ALA A 342 -12.71 26.77 -10.52
CA ALA A 342 -12.07 26.73 -9.20
C ALA A 342 -12.86 25.90 -8.16
N GLU A 343 -14.19 25.89 -8.28
CA GLU A 343 -15.11 25.11 -7.43
C GLU A 343 -14.93 23.59 -7.58
N TYR A 344 -14.46 23.10 -8.74
CA TYR A 344 -14.28 21.68 -9.01
C TYR A 344 -12.86 21.18 -8.71
N LEU A 345 -11.86 22.08 -8.64
CA LEU A 345 -10.46 21.72 -8.39
C LEU A 345 -10.21 20.87 -7.13
N PRO A 346 -10.94 21.02 -6.01
CA PRO A 346 -10.79 20.11 -4.88
C PRO A 346 -11.30 18.69 -5.15
N LEU A 347 -12.31 18.56 -6.01
CA LEU A 347 -13.09 17.33 -6.24
C LEU A 347 -12.54 16.46 -7.37
N VAL A 348 -11.69 17.00 -8.26
CA VAL A 348 -11.12 16.23 -9.39
C VAL A 348 -10.18 15.09 -8.98
N PHE A 349 -9.79 15.05 -7.71
CA PHE A 349 -9.03 13.93 -7.13
C PHE A 349 -9.92 12.92 -6.40
N ASP A 350 -11.23 13.12 -6.38
CA ASP A 350 -12.18 12.17 -5.80
C ASP A 350 -12.54 11.09 -6.82
N GLU A 351 -12.73 9.87 -6.31
CA GLU A 351 -13.03 8.71 -7.12
C GLU A 351 -14.40 8.85 -7.79
N PHE A 352 -14.48 8.46 -9.06
CA PHE A 352 -15.70 8.52 -9.86
C PHE A 352 -16.25 9.93 -10.08
N TYR A 353 -15.52 10.96 -9.68
CA TYR A 353 -15.95 12.34 -9.83
C TYR A 353 -15.72 12.84 -11.26
N GLN A 354 -16.75 13.44 -11.85
CA GLN A 354 -16.71 14.08 -13.16
C GLN A 354 -17.45 15.40 -13.11
N VAL A 355 -16.83 16.44 -13.65
CA VAL A 355 -17.50 17.72 -13.89
C VAL A 355 -18.49 17.51 -15.03
N ARG A 356 -19.80 17.59 -14.72
CA ARG A 356 -20.89 17.47 -15.71
C ARG A 356 -21.70 18.76 -15.72
N GLU A 357 -21.55 19.56 -16.77
CA GLU A 357 -22.45 20.70 -17.04
C GLU A 357 -23.60 20.26 -18.00
N ARG A 358 -24.76 20.91 -17.87
CA ARG A 358 -25.98 20.54 -18.62
C ARG A 358 -25.80 20.91 -20.10
N GLY A 359 -25.65 19.90 -20.96
CA GLY A 359 -25.49 20.07 -22.41
C GLY A 359 -24.11 19.73 -22.97
N ASP A 360 -23.18 19.27 -22.13
CA ASP A 360 -21.87 18.80 -22.58
C ASP A 360 -21.97 17.44 -23.29
N LYS A 361 -21.11 17.19 -24.29
CA LYS A 361 -21.04 15.87 -24.93
C LYS A 361 -20.55 14.85 -23.89
N ASP A 362 -21.07 13.63 -23.87
CA ASP A 362 -20.56 12.58 -22.97
C ASP A 362 -19.05 12.35 -23.23
N VAL A 363 -18.22 12.84 -22.31
CA VAL A 363 -16.76 12.71 -22.38
C VAL A 363 -16.36 11.39 -21.71
N ASP A 364 -16.21 10.34 -22.51
CA ASP A 364 -16.09 8.92 -22.13
C ASP A 364 -14.99 8.57 -21.11
N GLY A 365 -15.31 8.24 -19.85
CA GLY A 365 -14.34 7.81 -18.84
C GLY A 365 -14.98 7.54 -17.47
N VAL A 366 -14.22 6.98 -16.52
CA VAL A 366 -14.75 6.56 -15.19
C VAL A 366 -14.34 7.51 -14.06
N GLY A 367 -13.42 8.45 -14.29
CA GLY A 367 -13.00 9.42 -13.25
C GLY A 367 -11.97 8.90 -12.25
N LEU A 368 -11.17 7.89 -12.62
CA LEU A 368 -10.17 7.27 -11.73
C LEU A 368 -8.73 7.75 -11.97
N GLY A 369 -8.43 8.38 -13.11
CA GLY A 369 -7.05 8.70 -13.50
C GLY A 369 -6.33 9.65 -12.53
N LEU A 370 -6.93 10.78 -12.16
CA LEU A 370 -6.33 11.72 -11.20
C LEU A 370 -6.27 11.18 -9.75
N PRO A 371 -7.30 10.47 -9.24
CA PRO A 371 -7.19 9.74 -7.97
C PRO A 371 -6.00 8.78 -7.91
N ILE A 372 -5.74 8.01 -8.98
CA ILE A 372 -4.57 7.11 -9.08
C ILE A 372 -3.27 7.90 -9.00
N VAL A 373 -3.17 9.00 -9.73
CA VAL A 373 -1.98 9.88 -9.69
C VAL A 373 -1.73 10.38 -8.27
N ARG A 374 -2.77 10.81 -7.55
CA ARG A 374 -2.64 11.27 -6.14
C ARG A 374 -2.15 10.13 -5.24
N ARG A 375 -2.68 8.92 -5.41
CA ARG A 375 -2.34 7.77 -4.58
C ARG A 375 -0.92 7.27 -4.82
N LEU A 376 -0.51 7.15 -6.08
CA LEU A 376 0.85 6.81 -6.46
C LEU A 376 1.85 7.88 -6.00
N GLY A 377 1.46 9.15 -6.09
CA GLY A 377 2.23 10.27 -5.54
C GLY A 377 2.48 10.10 -4.04
N HIS A 378 1.42 9.84 -3.25
CA HIS A 378 1.55 9.60 -1.82
C HIS A 378 2.42 8.36 -1.52
N LEU A 379 2.25 7.27 -2.26
CA LEU A 379 3.03 6.04 -2.07
C LEU A 379 4.54 6.30 -2.27
N MET A 380 4.91 7.11 -3.27
CA MET A 380 6.31 7.45 -3.57
C MET A 380 6.82 8.69 -2.83
N GLY A 381 6.03 9.30 -1.95
CA GLY A 381 6.41 10.54 -1.24
C GLY A 381 6.53 11.77 -2.16
N LEU A 382 5.83 11.78 -3.28
CA LEU A 382 5.78 12.87 -4.26
C LEU A 382 4.57 13.77 -4.00
N SER A 383 4.72 15.06 -4.33
CA SER A 383 3.66 16.06 -4.19
C SER A 383 2.99 16.30 -5.54
N ILE A 384 1.67 16.14 -5.61
CA ILE A 384 0.88 16.37 -6.84
C ILE A 384 0.12 17.67 -6.68
N SER A 385 0.23 18.56 -7.68
CA SER A 385 -0.56 19.79 -7.73
C SER A 385 -1.16 19.99 -9.11
N ILE A 386 -2.36 20.57 -9.12
CA ILE A 386 -3.08 20.92 -10.34
C ILE A 386 -3.36 22.42 -10.32
N ARG A 387 -3.13 23.07 -11.46
CA ARG A 387 -3.48 24.48 -11.69
C ARG A 387 -4.29 24.53 -12.96
N SER A 388 -5.52 25.00 -12.88
CA SER A 388 -6.40 25.10 -14.03
C SER A 388 -7.19 26.40 -13.96
N VAL A 389 -7.48 26.96 -15.12
CA VAL A 389 -8.37 28.11 -15.27
C VAL A 389 -9.34 27.77 -16.38
N LYS A 390 -10.65 27.93 -16.13
CA LYS A 390 -11.71 27.69 -17.12
C LYS A 390 -11.38 28.43 -18.42
N ASP A 391 -11.49 27.73 -19.53
CA ASP A 391 -11.19 28.13 -20.91
C ASP A 391 -9.72 28.51 -21.22
N GLN A 392 -8.79 28.28 -20.30
CA GLN A 392 -7.36 28.55 -20.51
C GLN A 392 -6.46 27.31 -20.43
N GLY A 393 -7.02 26.17 -20.00
CA GLY A 393 -6.33 24.88 -19.91
C GLY A 393 -5.91 24.48 -18.50
N THR A 394 -5.22 23.34 -18.41
CA THR A 394 -4.83 22.71 -17.14
C THR A 394 -3.33 22.39 -17.12
N ALA A 395 -2.74 22.50 -15.94
CA ALA A 395 -1.36 22.15 -15.65
C ALA A 395 -1.31 21.19 -14.46
N VAL A 396 -0.82 19.97 -14.67
CA VAL A 396 -0.59 18.99 -13.60
C VAL A 396 0.90 18.87 -13.35
N ILE A 397 1.29 18.88 -12.08
CA ILE A 397 2.68 18.95 -11.64
C ILE A 397 2.94 17.81 -10.66
N ILE A 398 3.93 16.97 -10.99
CA ILE A 398 4.49 15.94 -10.12
C ILE A 398 5.81 16.50 -9.57
N ASP A 399 5.85 16.85 -8.29
CA ASP A 399 7.02 17.45 -7.62
C ASP A 399 7.64 16.48 -6.60
N GLY A 400 8.91 16.70 -6.27
CA GLY A 400 9.62 15.95 -5.24
C GLY A 400 10.56 14.85 -5.76
N LEU A 401 10.74 14.70 -7.07
CA LEU A 401 11.62 13.67 -7.64
C LEU A 401 13.08 13.96 -7.31
N GLN A 402 13.76 13.04 -6.62
CA GLN A 402 15.15 13.21 -6.23
C GLN A 402 16.07 13.02 -7.44
N ILE A 403 16.81 14.06 -7.82
CA ILE A 403 17.80 13.98 -8.92
C ILE A 403 18.98 13.13 -8.46
N VAL A 404 19.38 12.15 -9.27
CA VAL A 404 20.57 11.32 -9.04
C VAL A 404 21.61 11.53 -10.14
N PRO A 405 22.91 11.37 -9.81
CA PRO A 405 23.97 11.41 -10.81
C PRO A 405 23.78 10.30 -11.86
N LEU A 406 24.28 10.55 -13.07
CA LEU A 406 24.24 9.60 -14.17
C LEU A 406 24.92 8.28 -13.74
N PRO A 407 24.22 7.13 -13.76
CA PRO A 407 24.90 5.84 -13.75
C PRO A 407 25.74 5.74 -15.02
N ALA A 408 26.97 5.22 -14.93
CA ALA A 408 27.78 4.91 -16.12
C ALA A 408 26.97 3.97 -17.03
N ALA A 409 26.61 4.45 -18.22
CA ALA A 409 25.64 3.79 -19.08
C ALA A 409 26.17 2.42 -19.57
N LYS A 410 25.43 1.33 -19.28
CA LYS A 410 25.40 0.19 -20.20
C LYS A 410 24.64 0.64 -21.44
N ALA A 411 25.36 0.82 -22.55
CA ALA A 411 24.79 1.21 -23.83
C ALA A 411 23.66 0.24 -24.23
N LYS A 412 22.45 0.77 -24.44
CA LYS A 412 21.39 0.02 -25.12
C LYS A 412 21.76 -0.10 -26.59
N SER A 413 22.14 -1.32 -27.00
CA SER A 413 22.36 -1.72 -28.38
C SER A 413 21.12 -1.41 -29.23
N GLY A 414 21.33 -0.76 -30.37
CA GLY A 414 20.27 -0.43 -31.33
C GLY A 414 19.62 -1.67 -31.92
N ILE A 415 18.30 -1.62 -32.10
CA ILE A 415 17.52 -2.69 -32.72
C ILE A 415 17.84 -2.74 -34.21
N PRO A 416 18.43 -3.83 -34.75
CA PRO A 416 18.53 -4.01 -36.19
C PRO A 416 17.13 -4.35 -36.73
N ARG A 417 16.76 -3.80 -37.90
CA ARG A 417 15.63 -4.34 -38.67
C ARG A 417 16.04 -5.71 -39.22
N LEU A 418 15.25 -6.75 -38.95
CA LEU A 418 15.53 -8.11 -39.39
C LEU A 418 14.47 -8.69 -40.35
N PRO A 419 14.88 -9.65 -41.21
CA PRO A 419 14.01 -10.33 -42.20
C PRO A 419 12.98 -11.27 -41.54
N PRO A 420 12.14 -12.01 -42.29
CA PRO A 420 11.16 -12.93 -41.71
C PRO A 420 11.89 -14.15 -41.11
N VAL A 421 12.08 -14.14 -39.78
CA VAL A 421 12.88 -15.12 -39.02
C VAL A 421 12.03 -16.21 -38.35
N LEU A 422 10.71 -16.04 -38.30
CA LEU A 422 9.77 -16.84 -37.48
C LEU A 422 9.18 -18.07 -38.20
N GLU A 423 9.38 -18.20 -39.51
CA GLU A 423 8.77 -19.25 -40.32
C GLU A 423 9.37 -20.64 -40.00
N GLY A 424 8.52 -21.59 -39.63
CA GLY A 424 8.90 -22.97 -39.26
C GLY A 424 9.37 -23.16 -37.82
N LEU A 425 9.39 -22.11 -36.98
CA LEU A 425 9.85 -22.18 -35.59
C LEU A 425 8.92 -23.05 -34.72
N ARG A 426 9.44 -24.03 -33.98
CA ARG A 426 8.63 -24.88 -33.08
C ARG A 426 8.50 -24.24 -31.70
N ILE A 427 7.28 -23.88 -31.34
CA ILE A 427 6.97 -23.23 -30.06
C ILE A 427 6.11 -24.18 -29.23
N VAL A 428 6.48 -24.39 -27.98
CA VAL A 428 5.58 -24.96 -26.97
C VAL A 428 4.96 -23.79 -26.23
N LEU A 429 3.63 -23.74 -26.21
CA LEU A 429 2.85 -22.74 -25.51
C LEU A 429 2.11 -23.42 -24.36
N VAL A 430 2.34 -22.96 -23.14
CA VAL A 430 1.67 -23.47 -21.94
C VAL A 430 0.89 -22.34 -21.26
N GLU A 431 -0.43 -22.46 -21.21
CA GLU A 431 -1.36 -21.46 -20.66
C GLU A 431 -2.57 -22.19 -20.07
N ASP A 432 -2.93 -21.89 -18.82
CA ASP A 432 -4.02 -22.56 -18.10
C ASP A 432 -5.41 -22.18 -18.63
N ASP A 433 -5.54 -20.98 -19.19
CA ASP A 433 -6.77 -20.47 -19.81
C ASP A 433 -6.88 -20.89 -21.29
N GLU A 434 -7.91 -21.69 -21.61
CA GLU A 434 -8.13 -22.23 -22.96
C GLU A 434 -8.33 -21.13 -24.04
N ASP A 435 -9.00 -20.02 -23.70
CA ASP A 435 -9.26 -18.93 -24.65
C ASP A 435 -7.97 -18.16 -24.96
N VAL A 436 -7.16 -17.88 -23.95
CA VAL A 436 -5.84 -17.25 -24.11
C VAL A 436 -4.88 -18.19 -24.85
N LEU A 437 -4.90 -19.49 -24.53
CA LEU A 437 -4.10 -20.51 -25.18
C LEU A 437 -4.39 -20.56 -26.68
N LEU A 438 -5.68 -20.67 -27.05
CA LEU A 438 -6.12 -20.75 -28.43
C LEU A 438 -5.82 -19.46 -29.21
N ALA A 439 -6.08 -18.29 -28.62
CA ALA A 439 -5.84 -17.02 -29.28
C ALA A 439 -4.33 -16.75 -29.50
N THR A 440 -3.48 -17.13 -28.54
CA THR A 440 -2.02 -17.00 -28.66
C THR A 440 -1.46 -17.99 -29.68
N ALA A 441 -1.95 -19.24 -29.69
CA ALA A 441 -1.57 -20.25 -30.68
C ALA A 441 -1.90 -19.78 -32.11
N MET A 442 -3.14 -19.32 -32.35
CA MET A 442 -3.55 -18.78 -33.64
C MET A 442 -2.67 -17.62 -34.11
N LEU A 443 -2.29 -16.71 -33.21
CA LEU A 443 -1.43 -15.57 -33.54
C LEU A 443 -0.03 -16.02 -33.97
N LEU A 444 0.56 -16.99 -33.27
CA LEU A 444 1.88 -17.54 -33.53
C LEU A 444 1.91 -18.37 -34.83
N GLU A 445 0.90 -19.21 -35.06
CA GLU A 445 0.73 -19.98 -36.30
C GLU A 445 0.61 -19.05 -37.51
N LYS A 446 -0.12 -17.94 -37.37
CA LYS A 446 -0.23 -16.91 -38.40
C LYS A 446 1.10 -16.23 -38.72
N TRP A 447 2.04 -16.18 -37.77
CA TRP A 447 3.42 -15.73 -38.02
C TRP A 447 4.32 -16.80 -38.66
N GLY A 448 3.77 -17.99 -38.96
CA GLY A 448 4.47 -19.11 -39.58
C GLY A 448 5.11 -20.08 -38.59
N CYS A 449 4.83 -19.96 -37.28
CA CYS A 449 5.36 -20.88 -36.27
C CYS A 449 4.56 -22.20 -36.26
N ARG A 450 5.17 -23.29 -35.80
CA ARG A 450 4.48 -24.53 -35.45
C ARG A 450 4.27 -24.55 -33.94
N VAL A 451 3.03 -24.50 -33.48
CA VAL A 451 2.71 -24.37 -32.06
C VAL A 451 2.19 -25.70 -31.52
N GLN A 452 2.78 -26.17 -30.42
CA GLN A 452 2.19 -27.19 -29.55
C GLN A 452 1.58 -26.45 -28.36
N ALA A 453 0.26 -26.45 -28.26
CA ALA A 453 -0.49 -25.74 -27.23
C ALA A 453 -0.97 -26.72 -26.16
N GLU A 454 -0.60 -26.49 -24.90
CA GLU A 454 -0.92 -27.34 -23.75
C GLU A 454 -1.46 -26.47 -22.61
N THR A 455 -2.40 -26.99 -21.81
CA THR A 455 -2.92 -26.29 -20.63
C THR A 455 -2.08 -26.51 -19.37
N ALA A 456 -1.15 -27.45 -19.41
CA ALA A 456 -0.25 -27.80 -18.32
C ALA A 456 1.14 -28.14 -18.84
N ALA A 457 2.12 -28.26 -17.95
CA ALA A 457 3.47 -28.66 -18.33
C ALA A 457 3.45 -30.04 -19.03
N PRO A 458 4.14 -30.19 -20.18
CA PRO A 458 4.14 -31.44 -20.93
C PRO A 458 4.81 -32.56 -20.12
N THR A 459 4.35 -33.80 -20.32
CA THR A 459 4.85 -35.01 -19.64
C THR A 459 5.65 -35.94 -20.55
N GLU A 460 5.61 -35.71 -21.87
CA GLU A 460 6.32 -36.49 -22.88
C GLU A 460 7.47 -35.71 -23.52
N ARG A 461 8.33 -36.39 -24.27
CA ARG A 461 9.50 -35.78 -24.89
C ARG A 461 9.08 -34.74 -25.93
N VAL A 462 9.55 -33.50 -25.78
CA VAL A 462 9.13 -32.39 -26.64
C VAL A 462 10.29 -31.86 -27.49
N GLU A 463 10.04 -31.70 -28.79
CA GLU A 463 10.92 -30.98 -29.70
C GLU A 463 10.51 -29.50 -29.82
N CYS A 464 11.08 -28.65 -29.00
CA CYS A 464 10.74 -27.23 -28.95
C CYS A 464 11.96 -26.33 -29.11
N ASP A 465 11.86 -25.28 -29.92
CA ASP A 465 12.92 -24.28 -30.10
C ASP A 465 12.77 -23.14 -29.09
N ILE A 466 11.53 -22.76 -28.78
CA ILE A 466 11.18 -21.77 -27.74
C ILE A 466 9.98 -22.29 -26.92
N LEU A 467 10.05 -22.11 -25.60
CA LEU A 467 8.92 -22.26 -24.69
C LEU A 467 8.30 -20.89 -24.40
N ILE A 468 6.98 -20.79 -24.49
CA ILE A 468 6.20 -19.67 -23.99
C ILE A 468 5.28 -20.22 -22.90
N THR A 469 5.35 -19.69 -21.68
CA THR A 469 4.56 -20.21 -20.56
C THR A 469 3.92 -19.07 -19.76
N ASP A 470 2.71 -19.25 -19.25
CA ASP A 470 2.21 -18.40 -18.16
C ASP A 470 2.99 -18.67 -16.86
N PHE A 471 3.12 -17.65 -16.03
CA PHE A 471 3.73 -17.78 -14.73
C PHE A 471 2.84 -18.55 -13.74
N ASP A 472 1.52 -18.41 -13.81
CA ASP A 472 0.57 -19.11 -12.96
C ASP A 472 -0.16 -20.14 -13.82
N LEU A 473 0.12 -21.43 -13.61
CA LEU A 473 -0.46 -22.53 -14.42
C LEU A 473 -1.59 -23.26 -13.68
N GLY A 474 -2.08 -22.67 -12.60
CA GLY A 474 -3.06 -23.31 -11.73
C GLY A 474 -2.49 -24.49 -10.92
N GLN A 475 -3.29 -24.97 -9.97
CA GLN A 475 -2.96 -26.10 -9.07
C GLN A 475 -1.61 -26.02 -8.34
N GLY A 476 -1.07 -24.80 -8.17
CA GLY A 476 0.20 -24.57 -7.48
C GLY A 476 1.45 -24.86 -8.33
N GLN A 477 1.29 -25.11 -9.64
CA GLN A 477 2.41 -25.16 -10.58
C GLN A 477 2.72 -23.76 -11.10
N THR A 478 4.01 -23.46 -11.21
CA THR A 478 4.49 -22.17 -11.69
C THR A 478 5.16 -22.30 -13.05
N GLY A 479 5.25 -21.19 -13.78
CA GLY A 479 6.00 -21.13 -15.04
C GLY A 479 7.47 -21.53 -14.88
N THR A 480 8.06 -21.38 -13.68
CA THR A 480 9.41 -21.87 -13.39
C THR A 480 9.49 -23.39 -13.37
N ASP A 481 8.48 -24.06 -12.80
CA ASP A 481 8.40 -25.52 -12.79
C ASP A 481 8.22 -26.06 -14.22
N CYS A 482 7.40 -25.37 -15.01
CA CYS A 482 7.20 -25.70 -16.42
C CYS A 482 8.51 -25.57 -17.24
N ILE A 483 9.26 -24.48 -17.05
CA ILE A 483 10.55 -24.27 -17.72
C ILE A 483 11.53 -25.41 -17.37
N ALA A 484 11.61 -25.80 -16.09
CA ALA A 484 12.47 -26.89 -15.65
C ALA A 484 12.07 -28.22 -16.30
N ALA A 485 10.78 -28.56 -16.28
CA ALA A 485 10.25 -29.79 -16.87
C ALA A 485 10.51 -29.87 -18.39
N VAL A 486 10.27 -28.79 -19.13
CA VAL A 486 10.49 -28.75 -20.58
C VAL A 486 11.98 -28.87 -20.93
N ARG A 487 12.87 -28.23 -20.17
CA ARG A 487 14.33 -28.36 -20.36
C ARG A 487 14.82 -29.79 -20.11
N GLU A 488 14.28 -30.46 -19.10
CA GLU A 488 14.56 -31.87 -18.81
C GLU A 488 14.08 -32.79 -19.93
N LEU A 489 12.83 -32.64 -20.37
CA LEU A 489 12.22 -33.45 -21.43
C LEU A 489 12.88 -33.22 -22.79
N ALA A 490 13.27 -31.99 -23.11
CA ALA A 490 13.97 -31.66 -24.35
C ALA A 490 15.45 -32.11 -24.34
N GLY A 491 16.02 -32.40 -23.16
CA GLY A 491 17.43 -32.75 -22.98
C GLY A 491 18.40 -31.62 -23.36
N ARG A 492 17.93 -30.37 -23.38
CA ARG A 492 18.71 -29.16 -23.72
C ARG A 492 18.16 -27.94 -23.03
N ASP A 493 18.98 -26.89 -22.92
CA ASP A 493 18.55 -25.60 -22.38
C ASP A 493 17.71 -24.82 -23.43
N VAL A 494 16.40 -25.08 -23.42
CA VAL A 494 15.42 -24.41 -24.30
C VAL A 494 15.24 -22.96 -23.85
N SER A 495 15.19 -22.02 -24.82
CA SER A 495 14.89 -20.61 -24.51
C SER A 495 13.43 -20.45 -24.12
N ALA A 496 13.19 -19.73 -23.03
CA ALA A 496 11.85 -19.51 -22.48
C ALA A 496 11.44 -18.03 -22.53
N ILE A 497 10.13 -17.80 -22.65
CA ILE A 497 9.47 -16.51 -22.47
C ILE A 497 8.33 -16.74 -21.47
N VAL A 498 8.27 -15.90 -20.44
CA VAL A 498 7.20 -15.97 -19.43
C VAL A 498 6.20 -14.86 -19.69
N MET A 499 4.92 -15.21 -19.81
CA MET A 499 3.82 -14.25 -19.73
C MET A 499 3.33 -14.23 -18.29
N THR A 500 2.90 -13.08 -17.78
CA THR A 500 2.42 -13.01 -16.40
C THR A 500 1.38 -11.94 -16.18
N GLY A 501 0.40 -12.23 -15.34
CA GLY A 501 -0.47 -11.22 -14.75
C GLY A 501 0.10 -10.56 -13.47
N HIS A 502 1.22 -11.05 -12.96
CA HIS A 502 1.78 -10.62 -11.69
C HIS A 502 2.85 -9.53 -11.86
N ASP A 503 3.29 -8.93 -10.76
CA ASP A 503 4.38 -7.97 -10.76
C ASP A 503 5.68 -8.60 -11.31
N GLU A 504 6.25 -8.00 -12.36
CA GLU A 504 7.44 -8.51 -13.04
C GLU A 504 8.65 -8.69 -12.11
N ALA A 505 8.78 -7.87 -11.06
CA ALA A 505 9.88 -7.96 -10.11
C ALA A 505 9.75 -9.19 -9.22
N ARG A 506 8.51 -9.55 -8.82
CA ARG A 506 8.24 -10.78 -8.07
C ARG A 506 8.53 -12.00 -8.93
N VAL A 507 7.98 -12.03 -10.15
CA VAL A 507 8.19 -13.14 -11.09
C VAL A 507 9.67 -13.30 -11.43
N ARG A 508 10.42 -12.20 -11.57
CA ARG A 508 11.88 -12.25 -11.78
C ARG A 508 12.66 -12.77 -10.58
N ALA A 509 12.22 -12.51 -9.36
CA ALA A 509 12.85 -13.07 -8.16
C ALA A 509 12.66 -14.60 -8.10
N ASP A 510 11.46 -15.07 -8.44
CA ASP A 510 11.14 -16.51 -8.46
C ASP A 510 11.84 -17.24 -9.62
N LEU A 511 11.95 -16.61 -10.81
CA LEU A 511 12.65 -17.17 -11.97
C LEU A 511 14.15 -17.35 -11.76
N GLY A 512 14.80 -16.48 -10.98
CA GLY A 512 16.25 -16.54 -10.71
C GLY A 512 17.18 -16.31 -11.93
N ASP A 513 16.65 -16.29 -13.15
CA ASP A 513 17.39 -16.12 -14.40
C ASP A 513 17.05 -14.79 -15.09
N ALA A 514 18.04 -13.89 -15.17
CA ALA A 514 17.90 -12.59 -15.80
C ALA A 514 17.79 -12.65 -17.34
N ALA A 515 18.09 -13.78 -17.96
CA ALA A 515 18.05 -13.95 -19.41
C ALA A 515 16.64 -14.24 -19.94
N ILE A 516 15.71 -14.67 -19.09
CA ILE A 516 14.33 -15.02 -19.45
C ILE A 516 13.47 -13.74 -19.52
N PRO A 517 12.93 -13.38 -20.70
CA PRO A 517 12.01 -12.27 -20.84
C PRO A 517 10.71 -12.54 -20.11
N ILE A 518 10.16 -11.50 -19.48
CA ILE A 518 8.84 -11.51 -18.84
C ILE A 518 7.97 -10.51 -19.60
N LEU A 519 6.76 -10.92 -19.97
CA LEU A 519 5.76 -10.11 -20.65
C LEU A 519 4.53 -9.96 -19.76
N SER A 520 4.15 -8.72 -19.44
CA SER A 520 2.97 -8.42 -18.62
C SER A 520 1.68 -8.56 -19.43
N LYS A 521 0.74 -9.39 -18.98
CA LYS A 521 -0.62 -9.51 -19.54
C LYS A 521 -1.46 -8.25 -19.26
N PRO A 522 -2.26 -7.75 -20.22
CA PRO A 522 -2.46 -8.27 -21.57
C PRO A 522 -1.27 -7.98 -22.49
N VAL A 523 -0.80 -9.01 -23.19
CA VAL A 523 0.41 -8.92 -24.02
C VAL A 523 0.04 -8.36 -25.39
N ARG A 524 0.76 -7.31 -25.84
CA ARG A 524 0.55 -6.75 -27.18
C ARG A 524 1.20 -7.65 -28.24
N PRO A 525 0.53 -7.97 -29.36
CA PRO A 525 1.12 -8.79 -30.43
C PRO A 525 2.49 -8.29 -30.94
N ALA A 526 2.67 -6.98 -31.08
CA ALA A 526 3.94 -6.39 -31.50
C ALA A 526 5.07 -6.62 -30.47
N GLU A 527 4.73 -6.61 -29.19
CA GLU A 527 5.68 -6.84 -28.10
C GLU A 527 6.12 -8.30 -28.04
N LEU A 528 5.15 -9.23 -28.08
CA LEU A 528 5.42 -10.66 -28.17
C LEU A 528 6.30 -10.99 -29.38
N ARG A 529 5.95 -10.47 -30.56
CA ARG A 529 6.72 -10.68 -31.79
C ARG A 529 8.15 -10.17 -31.68
N SER A 530 8.34 -8.99 -31.09
CA SER A 530 9.66 -8.39 -30.90
C SER A 530 10.53 -9.24 -29.98
N VAL A 531 9.98 -9.71 -28.85
CA VAL A 531 10.71 -10.54 -27.89
C VAL A 531 11.02 -11.91 -28.48
N LEU A 532 10.07 -12.53 -29.16
CA LEU A 532 10.26 -13.82 -29.83
C LEU A 532 11.38 -13.73 -30.88
N THR A 533 11.35 -12.70 -31.73
CA THR A 533 12.37 -12.48 -32.77
C THR A 533 13.76 -12.26 -32.14
N ALA A 534 13.84 -11.50 -31.04
CA ALA A 534 15.09 -11.29 -30.32
C ALA A 534 15.67 -12.58 -29.73
N GLN A 535 14.82 -13.48 -29.24
CA GLN A 535 15.25 -14.78 -28.69
C GLN A 535 15.78 -15.73 -29.78
N VAL A 536 15.10 -15.81 -30.93
CA VAL A 536 15.56 -16.63 -32.06
C VAL A 536 16.96 -16.18 -32.53
N LEU A 537 17.20 -14.86 -32.56
CA LEU A 537 18.48 -14.32 -33.00
C LEU A 537 19.62 -14.56 -32.01
N ARG A 538 19.31 -14.56 -30.71
CA ARG A 538 20.28 -14.95 -29.69
C ARG A 538 20.69 -16.41 -29.86
N GLN A 539 19.74 -17.33 -30.01
CA GLN A 539 20.03 -18.75 -30.20
C GLN A 539 20.92 -19.00 -31.45
N ARG A 540 20.63 -18.35 -32.58
CA ARG A 540 21.44 -18.52 -33.81
C ARG A 540 22.88 -18.05 -33.65
N ASN A 541 23.13 -17.00 -32.86
CA ASN A 541 24.48 -16.50 -32.59
C ASN A 541 25.27 -17.39 -31.61
N THR A 542 24.60 -18.12 -30.71
CA THR A 542 25.25 -19.04 -29.77
C THR A 542 25.67 -20.37 -30.41
N VAL A 543 25.04 -20.77 -31.53
CA VAL A 543 25.36 -22.01 -32.27
C VAL A 543 26.44 -21.79 -33.35
N ALA A 544 26.70 -20.54 -33.73
CA ALA A 544 27.66 -20.18 -34.79
C ALA A 544 29.05 -19.77 -34.28
N GLY A 545 29.28 -19.77 -32.96
CA GLY A 545 30.58 -19.57 -32.32
C GLY A 545 30.92 -20.77 -31.45
#